data_AF-A0A7Y0XF35-F1
#
_entry.id   AF-A0A7Y0XF35-F1
#
_cell.length_a   1.000
_cell.length_b   1.000
_cell.length_c   1.000
_cell.angle_alpha   90.00
_cell.angle_beta   90.00
_cell.angle_gamma   90.00
#
_symmetry.space_group_name_H-M   'P 1'
#
loop_
_entity.id
_entity.type
_entity.pdbx_description
1 polymer ?
#
loop_
_entity_poly.entity_id
_entity_poly.type
_entity_poly.pdbx_seq_one_letter_code
_entity_poly.pdbx_strand_id
1 'polypeptide(L)' 'MDLYICEKPSQAKDLAGVMKASQRGDGFLHDGGNRVITWAFGHLLELYMPDDYDERYKSWSLETLPIA' A
#
# COMPACT_ATOMS: atom_id res chain seq x y z
N MET A 1 -14.66 -14.65 0.93
CA MET A 1 -13.88 -13.91 -0.08
C MET A 1 -12.50 -13.72 0.48
N ASP A 2 -11.51 -14.24 -0.23
CA ASP A 2 -10.12 -14.28 0.20
C ASP A 2 -9.36 -13.23 -0.60
N LEU A 3 -8.84 -12.22 0.09
CA LEU A 3 -8.08 -11.11 -0.51
C LEU A 3 -6.60 -11.28 -0.21
N TYR A 4 -5.80 -11.35 -1.27
CA TYR A 4 -4.35 -11.40 -1.20
C TYR A 4 -3.78 -10.04 -1.62
N ILE A 5 -2.92 -9.47 -0.78
CA ILE A 5 -2.29 -8.16 -1.01
C ILE A 5 -0.79 -8.37 -1.21
N CYS A 6 -0.30 -8.06 -2.40
CA CYS A 6 1.11 -8.14 -2.76
C CYS A 6 1.80 -6.77 -2.70
N GLU A 7 3.13 -6.75 -2.61
CA GLU A 7 3.89 -5.48 -2.54
C GLU A 7 4.02 -4.79 -3.91
N LYS A 8 3.88 -5.55 -5.00
CA LYS A 8 4.10 -5.10 -6.38
C LYS A 8 3.36 -5.98 -7.40
N PRO A 9 3.08 -5.46 -8.61
CA PRO A 9 2.33 -6.20 -9.63
C PRO A 9 2.99 -7.51 -10.07
N SER A 10 4.32 -7.60 -10.10
CA SER A 10 5.02 -8.82 -10.54
C SER A 10 4.76 -9.98 -9.58
N GLN A 11 4.81 -9.74 -8.28
CA GLN A 11 4.52 -10.74 -7.25
C GLN A 11 3.07 -11.22 -7.34
N ALA A 12 2.13 -10.30 -7.58
CA ALA A 12 0.72 -10.66 -7.77
C ALA A 12 0.50 -11.56 -9.00
N LYS A 13 1.23 -11.31 -10.10
CA LYS A 13 1.17 -12.16 -11.31
C LYS A 13 1.72 -13.56 -11.05
N ASP A 14 2.84 -13.67 -10.34
CA ASP A 14 3.43 -14.98 -10.00
C ASP A 14 2.46 -15.80 -9.13
N LEU A 15 1.86 -15.16 -8.11
CA LEU A 15 0.87 -15.80 -7.24
C LEU A 15 -0.40 -16.19 -8.01
N ALA A 16 -0.91 -15.29 -8.86
CA ALA A 16 -2.07 -15.55 -9.71
C ALA A 16 -1.87 -16.74 -10.64
N GLY A 17 -0.65 -16.94 -11.17
CA GLY A 17 -0.29 -18.09 -12.00
C GLY A 17 -0.45 -19.42 -11.26
N VAL A 18 0.03 -19.50 -10.02
CA VAL A 18 -0.11 -20.71 -9.18
C VAL A 18 -1.57 -20.93 -8.76
N MET A 19 -2.29 -19.87 -8.42
CA MET A 19 -3.67 -19.95 -7.94
C MET A 19 -4.73 -20.06 -9.05
N LYS A 20 -4.31 -19.97 -10.32
CA LYS A 20 -5.19 -19.92 -11.51
C LYS A 20 -6.21 -18.77 -11.48
N ALA A 21 -5.83 -17.65 -10.85
CA ALA A 21 -6.63 -16.43 -10.76
C ALA A 21 -6.18 -15.41 -11.81
N SER A 22 -6.39 -15.70 -13.09
CA SER A 22 -5.82 -14.94 -14.21
C SER A 22 -6.76 -13.91 -14.84
N GLN A 23 -8.02 -13.81 -14.38
CA GLN A 23 -8.94 -12.78 -14.87
C GLN A 23 -8.48 -11.43 -14.33
N ARG A 24 -8.54 -10.39 -15.17
CA ARG A 24 -7.95 -9.09 -14.88
C ARG A 24 -9.02 -8.03 -14.66
N GLY A 25 -8.91 -7.33 -13.53
CA GLY A 25 -9.63 -6.10 -13.24
C GLY A 25 -8.68 -4.90 -13.20
N ASP A 26 -9.21 -3.75 -12.81
CA ASP A 26 -8.40 -2.55 -12.58
C ASP A 26 -7.71 -2.64 -11.21
N GLY A 27 -6.38 -2.84 -11.22
CA GLY A 27 -5.58 -2.98 -9.99
C GLY A 27 -5.66 -4.35 -9.30
N PHE A 28 -6.28 -5.37 -9.91
CA PHE A 28 -6.34 -6.72 -9.33
C PHE A 28 -6.46 -7.83 -10.37
N LEU A 29 -6.27 -9.06 -9.89
CA LEU A 29 -6.50 -10.33 -10.59
C LEU A 29 -7.49 -11.18 -9.78
N HIS A 30 -8.28 -12.03 -10.43
CA HIS A 30 -9.27 -12.89 -9.77
C HIS A 30 -9.51 -14.20 -10.53
N ASP A 31 -10.12 -15.18 -9.86
CA ASP A 31 -10.56 -16.44 -10.47
C ASP A 31 -12.04 -16.44 -10.90
N GLY A 32 -12.75 -15.34 -10.64
CA GLY A 32 -14.21 -15.24 -10.87
C GLY A 32 -15.04 -15.96 -9.81
N GLY A 33 -14.39 -16.53 -8.79
CA GLY A 33 -14.99 -17.14 -7.63
C GLY A 33 -14.70 -16.33 -6.36
N ASN A 34 -14.05 -16.96 -5.38
CA ASN A 34 -13.87 -16.40 -4.04
C ASN A 34 -12.53 -15.70 -3.84
N ARG A 35 -11.61 -15.70 -4.83
CA ARG A 35 -10.24 -15.23 -4.65
C ARG A 35 -9.95 -13.98 -5.47
N VAL A 36 -9.40 -12.97 -4.79
CA VAL A 36 -8.96 -11.71 -5.39
C VAL A 36 -7.52 -11.44 -4.96
N ILE A 37 -6.67 -11.07 -5.91
CA ILE A 37 -5.25 -10.75 -5.71
C ILE A 37 -5.03 -9.32 -6.19
N THR A 38 -4.62 -8.43 -5.29
CA THR A 38 -4.26 -7.03 -5.60
C THR A 38 -2.83 -6.74 -5.15
N TRP A 39 -2.33 -5.55 -5.42
CA TRP A 39 -0.98 -5.15 -5.06
C TRP A 39 -0.90 -3.66 -4.74
N ALA A 40 0.06 -3.33 -3.88
CA ALA A 40 0.53 -1.97 -3.73
C ALA A 40 1.57 -1.61 -4.82
N PHE A 41 1.90 -0.34 -4.91
CA PHE A 41 3.08 0.15 -5.63
C PHE A 41 4.03 0.77 -4.61
N GLY A 42 4.77 -0.07 -3.87
CA GLY A 42 5.55 0.39 -2.73
C GLY A 42 4.67 0.80 -1.55
N HIS A 43 5.04 1.87 -0.84
CA HIS A 43 4.25 2.38 0.28
C HIS A 43 3.01 3.14 -0.22
N LEU A 44 1.83 2.71 0.21
CA LEU A 44 0.57 3.41 -0.10
C LEU A 44 0.33 4.65 0.75
N LEU A 45 1.08 4.75 1.85
CA LEU A 45 0.96 5.79 2.85
C LEU A 45 2.36 6.24 3.24
N GLU A 46 2.47 7.49 3.59
CA GLU A 46 3.66 8.10 4.18
C GLU A 46 3.30 8.72 5.53
N LEU A 47 4.31 8.90 6.37
CA LEU A 47 4.13 9.63 7.62
C LEU A 47 3.85 11.09 7.29
N TYR A 48 3.03 11.72 8.11
CA TYR A 48 2.94 13.17 8.12
C TYR A 48 4.29 13.74 8.55
N MET A 49 4.73 14.77 7.85
CA MET A 49 5.89 15.55 8.25
C MET A 49 5.51 16.41 9.46
N PRO A 50 6.47 16.80 10.30
CA PRO A 50 6.20 17.65 11.45
C PRO A 50 5.33 18.88 11.13
N ASP A 51 5.56 19.54 10.00
CA ASP A 51 4.81 20.71 9.57
C ASP A 51 3.39 20.42 9.07
N ASP A 52 3.07 19.16 8.74
CA ASP A 52 1.69 18.74 8.47
C ASP A 52 0.85 18.72 9.77
N TYR A 53 1.49 18.60 10.94
CA TYR A 53 0.82 18.69 12.25
C TYR A 53 0.64 20.13 12.72
N ASP A 54 1.66 20.98 12.55
CA ASP A 54 1.66 22.40 12.92
C ASP A 54 2.78 23.14 12.16
N GLU A 55 2.46 24.27 11.51
CA GLU A 55 3.44 25.08 10.76
C GLU A 55 4.66 25.49 11.59
N ARG A 56 4.53 25.60 12.93
CA ARG A 56 5.66 25.93 13.82
C ARG A 56 6.79 24.90 13.75
N TYR A 57 6.47 23.64 13.41
CA TYR A 57 7.44 22.55 13.31
C TYR A 57 8.19 22.53 11.97
N LYS A 58 7.86 23.43 11.03
CA LYS A 58 8.58 23.59 9.77
C LYS A 58 10.04 24.02 9.97
N SER A 59 10.30 24.79 11.03
CA SER A 59 11.65 25.21 11.42
C SER A 59 12.12 24.39 12.62
N TRP A 60 13.35 23.88 12.55
CA TRP A 60 13.92 23.08 13.63
C TRP A 60 14.34 23.97 14.82
N SER A 61 13.84 23.65 16.01
CA SER A 61 14.24 24.26 17.28
C SER A 61 14.28 23.22 18.39
N LEU A 62 15.23 23.34 19.32
CA LEU A 62 15.26 22.49 20.51
C LEU A 62 14.05 22.76 21.43
N GLU A 63 13.48 23.97 21.38
CA GLU A 63 12.33 24.36 22.20
C GLU A 63 11.03 23.63 21.79
N THR A 64 10.95 23.22 20.52
CA THR A 64 9.79 22.50 19.97
C THR A 64 9.90 20.98 20.08
N LEU A 65 10.96 20.48 20.72
CA LEU A 65 11.19 19.04 20.89
C LEU A 65 10.85 18.57 22.31
N PRO A 66 10.30 17.35 22.48
CA PRO A 66 9.85 16.44 21.43
C PRO A 66 8.54 16.90 20.78
N ILE A 67 8.38 16.58 19.49
CA ILE A 67 7.09 16.73 18.80
C ILE A 67 6.19 15.58 19.28
N ALA A 68 5.08 15.93 19.92
CA ALA A 68 4.08 15.01 20.44
C ALA A 68 2.73 15.21 19.73
#